data_AF-A0A852CLX4-F1
#
_entry.id   AF-A0A852CLX4-F1
#
_cell.length_a   1.000
_cell.length_b   1.000
_cell.length_c   1.000
_cell.angle_alpha   90.00
_cell.angle_beta   90.00
_cell.angle_gamma   90.00
#
_symmetry.space_group_name_H-M   'P 1'
#
loop_
_entity.id
_entity.type
_entity.pdbx_description
1 polymer ?
#
loop_
_entity_poly.entity_id
_entity_poly.type
_entity_poly.pdbx_seq_one_letter_code
_entity_poly.pdbx_strand_id
1 'polypeptide(L)'
;IIESTPPGARFAVGAAEDADVGRNSLQGYELETNECFEVEVKEKQDGSKFAELVLRRALDREREQSLRLVLTALDGGNPPRSGTAQLYINVTDANDNSPVFAHDRYQVTLREDAPPGSMVLNVSATDADAGTNARITYGFGKTSAKVLQKFVVDAESGIIRLQQALDFEETRGYTLLVEARDGGGLVAHCEVELGILDVNDNVPEVILTSVSSPVPEDAPVGTVVALVKVRDRDSGENGQVRCELSGEAPLSLVASSGGSYKVLVLAKALDREEAAFHELVLKARDGGEPARTGTARIRVVVVDANDNAPVFSPAEYTVRVPEDVPVGSTLVTVTATDPDEALYGDVKYS
;
A
#
# COMPACT_ATOMS: atom_id res chain seq x y z
N ILE A 1 -10.19 -1.48 49.19
CA ILE A 1 -9.50 -2.78 49.14
C ILE A 1 -9.18 -3.03 47.68
N ILE A 2 -7.92 -3.31 47.34
CA ILE A 2 -7.55 -3.54 45.93
C ILE A 2 -8.15 -4.84 45.43
N GLU A 3 -8.66 -4.88 44.20
CA GLU A 3 -9.36 -6.07 43.70
C GLU A 3 -8.46 -7.30 43.56
N SER A 4 -7.17 -7.08 43.31
CA SER A 4 -6.12 -8.11 43.32
C SER A 4 -5.78 -8.67 44.71
N THR A 5 -6.50 -8.27 45.77
CA THR A 5 -6.33 -8.85 47.11
C THR A 5 -6.72 -10.34 47.08
N PRO A 6 -5.83 -11.25 47.52
CA PRO A 6 -6.12 -12.67 47.51
C PRO A 6 -7.16 -13.06 48.58
N PRO A 7 -8.02 -14.06 48.30
CA PRO A 7 -8.85 -14.69 49.33
C PRO A 7 -8.02 -15.16 50.53
N GLY A 8 -8.55 -14.97 51.73
CA GLY A 8 -7.87 -15.20 53.01
C GLY A 8 -7.27 -13.94 53.64
N ALA A 9 -7.21 -12.83 52.89
CA ALA A 9 -6.82 -11.53 53.45
C ALA A 9 -7.77 -11.09 54.58
N ARG A 10 -7.19 -10.48 55.62
CA ARG A 10 -7.88 -10.09 56.85
C ARG A 10 -7.81 -8.58 57.03
N PHE A 11 -8.94 -7.97 57.36
CA PHE A 11 -9.07 -6.53 57.58
C PHE A 11 -9.65 -6.30 58.96
N ALA A 12 -8.92 -5.55 59.81
CA ALA A 12 -9.43 -5.16 61.10
C ALA A 12 -10.66 -4.26 60.91
N VAL A 13 -11.77 -4.62 61.54
CA VAL A 13 -12.91 -3.72 61.70
C VAL A 13 -12.87 -3.15 63.12
N GLY A 14 -13.35 -1.92 63.28
CA GLY A 14 -13.39 -1.28 64.60
C GLY A 14 -14.10 -2.16 65.63
N ALA A 15 -13.69 -2.03 66.91
CA ALA A 15 -14.35 -2.73 68.00
C ALA A 15 -15.58 -1.94 68.48
N ALA A 16 -16.68 -2.65 68.74
CA ALA A 16 -17.80 -2.12 69.50
C ALA A 16 -17.42 -2.05 70.98
N GLU A 17 -17.94 -1.04 71.68
CA GLU A 17 -17.75 -0.86 73.12
C GLU A 17 -19.07 -1.11 73.83
N ASP A 18 -19.00 -1.88 74.91
CA ASP A 18 -20.10 -2.13 75.82
C ASP A 18 -19.63 -1.82 77.24
N ALA A 19 -20.38 -0.99 77.97
CA ALA A 19 -20.02 -0.56 79.31
C ALA A 19 -20.31 -1.63 80.38
N ASP A 20 -21.13 -2.63 80.04
CA ASP A 20 -21.42 -3.76 80.93
C ASP A 20 -20.21 -4.71 81.06
N VAL A 21 -20.19 -5.53 82.11
CA VAL A 21 -19.08 -6.46 82.41
C VAL A 21 -19.57 -7.90 82.39
N GLY A 22 -18.68 -8.84 82.05
CA GLY A 22 -18.96 -10.27 82.06
C GLY A 22 -19.95 -10.64 80.96
N ARG A 23 -20.95 -11.46 81.27
CA ARG A 23 -21.89 -11.98 80.27
C ARG A 23 -22.69 -10.90 79.54
N ASN A 24 -22.94 -9.77 80.18
CA ASN A 24 -23.71 -8.68 79.59
C ASN A 24 -22.85 -7.75 78.72
N SER A 25 -21.52 -7.91 78.73
CA SER A 25 -20.64 -7.18 77.80
C SER A 25 -20.71 -7.77 76.39
N LEU A 26 -20.10 -7.09 75.41
CA LEU A 26 -19.95 -7.55 74.03
C LEU A 26 -19.53 -9.03 73.93
N GLN A 27 -20.38 -9.87 73.33
CA GLN A 27 -20.15 -11.30 73.17
C GLN A 27 -19.78 -11.73 71.75
N GLY A 28 -20.16 -10.98 70.71
CA GLY A 28 -19.87 -11.40 69.35
C GLY A 28 -20.22 -10.36 68.28
N TYR A 29 -19.88 -10.70 67.05
CA TYR A 29 -20.20 -9.94 65.86
C TYR A 29 -20.81 -10.85 64.80
N GLU A 30 -21.78 -10.34 64.07
CA GLU A 30 -22.41 -10.97 62.92
C GLU A 30 -22.38 -10.01 61.74
N LEU A 31 -22.06 -10.53 60.55
CA LEU A 31 -22.03 -9.77 59.31
C LEU A 31 -23.23 -10.18 58.45
N GLU A 32 -23.83 -9.19 57.79
CA GLU A 32 -24.84 -9.41 56.76
C GLU A 32 -24.37 -10.43 55.71
N THR A 33 -25.25 -11.35 55.32
CA THR A 33 -24.93 -12.38 54.32
C THR A 33 -24.57 -11.73 52.99
N ASN A 34 -23.39 -12.07 52.47
CA ASN A 34 -22.86 -11.52 51.23
C ASN A 34 -21.95 -12.56 50.55
N GLU A 35 -21.52 -12.27 49.31
CA GLU A 35 -20.72 -13.21 48.53
C GLU A 35 -19.22 -13.18 48.90
N CYS A 36 -18.68 -12.04 49.34
CA CYS A 36 -17.23 -11.79 49.33
C CYS A 36 -16.56 -11.90 50.69
N PHE A 37 -17.25 -11.55 51.78
CA PHE A 37 -16.68 -11.37 53.10
C PHE A 37 -17.39 -12.20 54.16
N GLU A 38 -16.60 -12.73 55.09
CA GLU A 38 -17.06 -13.27 56.36
C GLU A 38 -16.47 -12.48 57.52
N VAL A 39 -17.14 -12.49 58.67
CA VAL A 39 -16.58 -11.95 59.91
C VAL A 39 -16.01 -13.08 60.77
N GLU A 40 -14.76 -12.93 61.20
CA GLU A 40 -14.15 -13.79 62.21
C GLU A 40 -13.96 -13.01 63.51
N VAL A 41 -14.52 -13.52 64.60
CA VAL A 41 -14.37 -12.93 65.92
C VAL A 41 -13.11 -13.49 66.58
N LYS A 42 -12.26 -12.60 67.07
CA LYS A 42 -11.06 -12.93 67.83
C LYS A 42 -11.13 -12.35 69.23
N GLU A 43 -10.50 -13.04 70.16
CA GLU A 43 -10.42 -12.66 71.57
C GLU A 43 -8.98 -12.29 71.91
N LYS A 44 -8.79 -11.15 72.57
CA LYS A 44 -7.50 -10.72 73.09
C LYS A 44 -7.22 -11.41 74.43
N GLN A 45 -5.98 -11.31 74.91
CA GLN A 45 -5.58 -11.88 76.20
C GLN A 45 -6.33 -11.29 77.41
N ASP A 46 -6.91 -10.09 77.26
CA ASP A 46 -7.74 -9.42 78.27
C ASP A 46 -9.23 -9.84 78.22
N GLY A 47 -9.60 -10.78 77.34
CA GLY A 47 -10.98 -11.23 77.13
C GLY A 47 -11.82 -10.32 76.23
N SER A 48 -11.27 -9.19 75.76
CA SER A 48 -11.97 -8.32 74.81
C SER A 48 -12.06 -8.96 73.43
N LYS A 49 -13.25 -8.89 72.82
CA LYS A 49 -13.52 -9.46 71.50
C LYS A 49 -13.49 -8.38 70.42
N PHE A 50 -12.86 -8.68 69.31
CA PHE A 50 -12.82 -7.83 68.12
C PHE A 50 -13.11 -8.66 66.88
N ALA A 51 -13.56 -7.99 65.81
CA ALA A 51 -13.86 -8.63 64.55
C ALA A 51 -12.78 -8.34 63.49
N GLU A 52 -12.52 -9.32 62.65
CA GLU A 52 -11.79 -9.17 61.39
C GLU A 52 -12.72 -9.55 60.24
N LEU A 53 -12.78 -8.74 59.18
CA LEU A 53 -13.35 -9.16 57.91
C LEU A 53 -12.34 -10.05 57.20
N VAL A 54 -12.78 -11.21 56.74
CA VAL A 54 -11.97 -12.16 55.96
C VAL A 54 -12.56 -12.23 54.56
N LEU A 55 -11.73 -11.93 53.56
CA LEU A 55 -12.12 -12.07 52.16
C LEU A 55 -12.17 -13.55 51.79
N ARG A 56 -13.32 -14.05 51.33
CA ARG A 56 -13.53 -15.46 50.93
C ARG A 56 -13.56 -15.67 49.43
N ARG A 57 -14.05 -14.68 48.68
CA ARG A 57 -14.06 -14.68 47.21
C ARG A 57 -13.30 -13.45 46.70
N ALA A 58 -12.67 -13.58 45.54
CA ALA A 58 -11.98 -12.46 44.91
C ALA A 58 -12.94 -11.29 44.69
N LEU A 59 -12.42 -10.08 44.82
CA LEU A 59 -13.13 -8.85 44.44
C LEU A 59 -12.90 -8.61 42.94
N ASP A 60 -13.85 -7.92 42.33
CA ASP A 60 -13.84 -7.56 40.91
C ASP A 60 -14.55 -6.19 40.82
N ARG A 61 -13.76 -5.14 40.59
CA ARG A 61 -14.22 -3.76 40.57
C ARG A 61 -15.07 -3.49 39.33
N GLU A 62 -14.76 -4.11 38.21
CA GLU A 62 -15.53 -4.01 36.95
C GLU A 62 -16.94 -4.55 37.14
N ARG A 63 -17.11 -5.56 38.00
CA ARG A 63 -18.42 -6.08 38.41
C ARG A 63 -19.09 -5.24 39.49
N GLU A 64 -18.41 -4.92 40.59
CA GLU A 64 -18.97 -4.16 41.71
C GLU A 64 -17.94 -3.27 42.39
N GLN A 65 -18.03 -1.95 42.16
CA GLN A 65 -17.04 -0.96 42.62
C GLN A 65 -17.10 -0.70 44.13
N SER A 66 -18.24 -0.95 44.77
CA SER A 66 -18.40 -0.71 46.21
C SER A 66 -19.42 -1.64 46.83
N LEU A 67 -19.11 -2.20 47.99
CA LEU A 67 -20.02 -3.00 48.79
C LEU A 67 -20.47 -2.23 50.03
N ARG A 68 -21.75 -2.33 50.36
CA ARG A 68 -22.33 -1.79 51.60
C ARG A 68 -22.86 -2.95 52.43
N LEU A 69 -22.19 -3.23 53.54
CA LEU A 69 -22.52 -4.34 54.44
C LEU A 69 -22.92 -3.81 55.82
N VAL A 70 -23.76 -4.55 56.54
CA VAL A 70 -24.09 -4.26 57.94
C VAL A 70 -23.36 -5.21 58.88
N LEU A 71 -22.59 -4.66 59.82
CA LEU A 71 -21.97 -5.38 60.93
C LEU A 71 -22.80 -5.17 62.19
N THR A 72 -23.18 -6.26 62.86
CA THR A 72 -23.98 -6.26 64.09
C THR A 72 -23.14 -6.78 65.24
N ALA A 73 -23.00 -5.98 66.31
CA ALA A 73 -22.42 -6.39 67.58
C ALA A 73 -23.54 -6.87 68.52
N LEU A 74 -23.30 -7.95 69.26
CA LEU A 74 -24.28 -8.61 70.13
C LEU A 74 -23.73 -8.74 71.56
N ASP A 75 -24.56 -8.38 72.55
CA ASP A 75 -24.29 -8.68 73.96
C ASP A 75 -24.78 -10.11 74.34
N GLY A 76 -24.51 -10.54 75.57
CA GLY A 76 -24.95 -11.84 76.10
C GLY A 76 -26.10 -11.75 77.09
N GLY A 77 -26.79 -10.60 77.11
CA GLY A 77 -27.90 -10.29 78.00
C GLY A 77 -29.15 -11.15 77.73
N ASN A 78 -30.11 -11.09 78.64
CA ASN A 78 -31.45 -11.65 78.43
C ASN A 78 -32.51 -10.64 78.89
N PRO A 79 -33.17 -9.91 77.98
CA PRO A 79 -33.06 -10.01 76.51
C PRO A 79 -31.72 -9.50 75.96
N PRO A 80 -31.23 -10.04 74.82
CA PRO A 80 -30.00 -9.56 74.20
C PRO A 80 -30.19 -8.18 73.56
N ARG A 81 -29.16 -7.34 73.60
CA ARG A 81 -29.10 -6.07 72.88
C ARG A 81 -28.06 -6.13 71.77
N SER A 82 -28.27 -5.30 70.75
CA SER A 82 -27.38 -5.22 69.60
C SER A 82 -27.11 -3.77 69.20
N GLY A 83 -25.95 -3.57 68.57
CA GLY A 83 -25.57 -2.33 67.90
C GLY A 83 -25.16 -2.62 66.46
N THR A 84 -25.50 -1.76 65.51
CA THR A 84 -25.17 -1.94 64.10
C THR A 84 -24.26 -0.85 63.58
N ALA A 85 -23.35 -1.22 62.68
CA ALA A 85 -22.48 -0.32 61.94
C ALA A 85 -22.54 -0.64 60.45
N GLN A 86 -22.56 0.40 59.61
CA GLN A 86 -22.49 0.25 58.16
C GLN A 86 -21.04 0.29 57.70
N LEU A 87 -20.64 -0.75 56.98
CA LEU A 87 -19.33 -0.89 56.37
C LEU A 87 -19.44 -0.49 54.89
N TYR A 88 -18.67 0.52 54.50
CA TYR A 88 -18.53 0.96 53.12
C TYR A 88 -17.19 0.48 52.59
N ILE A 89 -17.21 -0.59 51.80
CA ILE A 89 -16.01 -1.18 51.21
C ILE A 89 -15.88 -0.64 49.79
N ASN A 90 -14.94 0.29 49.60
CA ASN A 90 -14.57 0.75 48.26
C ASN A 90 -13.55 -0.21 47.64
N VAL A 91 -13.83 -0.76 46.47
CA VAL A 91 -12.90 -1.60 45.72
C VAL A 91 -12.01 -0.69 44.88
N THR A 92 -10.70 -0.80 45.03
CA THR A 92 -9.73 0.01 44.28
C THR A 92 -9.16 -0.82 43.15
N ASP A 93 -8.96 -0.14 42.03
CA ASP A 93 -8.51 -0.69 40.75
C ASP A 93 -7.13 -1.37 40.83
N ALA A 94 -6.99 -2.49 40.15
CA ALA A 94 -5.75 -3.13 39.78
C ALA A 94 -5.70 -3.24 38.25
N ASN A 95 -4.50 -3.25 37.66
CA ASN A 95 -4.35 -3.35 36.21
C ASN A 95 -4.47 -4.80 35.75
N ASP A 96 -5.69 -5.36 35.72
CA ASP A 96 -5.95 -6.77 35.39
C ASP A 96 -6.79 -6.98 34.13
N ASN A 97 -7.31 -5.92 33.51
CA ASN A 97 -7.84 -5.96 32.16
C ASN A 97 -6.80 -5.43 31.16
N SER A 98 -6.68 -6.08 30.02
CA SER A 98 -5.86 -5.57 28.90
C SER A 98 -6.73 -4.79 27.93
N PRO A 99 -6.15 -3.86 27.14
CA PRO A 99 -6.90 -3.19 26.08
C PRO A 99 -7.55 -4.19 25.12
N VAL A 100 -8.70 -3.86 24.57
CA VAL A 100 -9.40 -4.70 23.58
C VAL A 100 -9.75 -3.85 22.38
N PHE A 101 -9.22 -4.20 21.21
CA PHE A 101 -9.58 -3.53 19.94
C PHE A 101 -11.02 -3.85 19.55
N ALA A 102 -11.68 -2.91 18.87
CA ALA A 102 -13.03 -3.13 18.35
C ALA A 102 -13.11 -4.27 17.32
N HIS A 103 -12.02 -4.54 16.61
CA HIS A 103 -11.87 -5.63 15.65
C HIS A 103 -10.44 -6.19 15.71
N ASP A 104 -10.29 -7.50 15.58
CA ASP A 104 -8.98 -8.15 15.48
C ASP A 104 -8.27 -7.83 14.15
N ARG A 105 -9.06 -7.59 13.09
CA ARG A 105 -8.56 -7.29 11.75
C ARG A 105 -9.35 -6.17 11.06
N TYR A 106 -8.63 -5.22 10.48
CA TYR A 106 -9.16 -4.14 9.66
C TYR A 106 -8.71 -4.32 8.22
N GLN A 107 -9.60 -4.07 7.26
CA GLN A 107 -9.27 -4.05 5.83
C GLN A 107 -9.58 -2.66 5.28
N VAL A 108 -8.61 -2.06 4.60
CA VAL A 108 -8.73 -0.72 4.03
C VAL A 108 -7.93 -0.63 2.74
N THR A 109 -8.36 0.24 1.84
CA THR A 109 -7.63 0.54 0.62
C THR A 109 -7.27 2.01 0.55
N LEU A 110 -6.10 2.32 -0.01
CA LEU A 110 -5.63 3.67 -0.24
C LEU A 110 -5.04 3.79 -1.64
N ARG A 111 -5.36 4.87 -2.35
CA ARG A 111 -4.73 5.14 -3.65
C ARG A 111 -3.27 5.50 -3.47
N GLU A 112 -2.42 5.10 -4.41
CA GLU A 112 -1.00 5.40 -4.30
C GLU A 112 -0.68 6.90 -4.39
N ASP A 113 -1.52 7.66 -5.11
CA ASP A 113 -1.44 9.12 -5.27
C ASP A 113 -1.91 9.90 -4.04
N ALA A 114 -2.29 9.22 -2.95
CA ALA A 114 -2.68 9.87 -1.71
C ALA A 114 -1.51 10.70 -1.14
N PRO A 115 -1.73 12.00 -0.84
CA PRO A 115 -0.66 12.84 -0.33
C PRO A 115 -0.25 12.43 1.09
N PRO A 116 1.02 12.63 1.48
CA PRO A 116 1.45 12.54 2.88
C PRO A 116 0.54 13.37 3.80
N GLY A 117 0.18 12.80 4.95
CA GLY A 117 -0.80 13.32 5.90
C GLY A 117 -2.20 12.73 5.74
N SER A 118 -2.49 12.05 4.62
CA SER A 118 -3.77 11.38 4.38
C SER A 118 -4.10 10.41 5.51
N MET A 119 -5.36 10.41 5.92
CA MET A 119 -5.87 9.44 6.89
C MET A 119 -6.02 8.08 6.22
N VAL A 120 -5.43 7.04 6.81
CA VAL A 120 -5.61 5.66 6.37
C VAL A 120 -6.85 5.08 7.03
N LEU A 121 -6.88 5.09 8.36
CA LEU A 121 -7.87 4.41 9.19
C LEU A 121 -7.82 5.01 10.60
N ASN A 122 -8.90 4.90 11.36
CA ASN A 122 -8.87 5.07 12.81
C ASN A 122 -9.08 3.73 13.50
N VAL A 123 -8.13 3.29 14.33
CA VAL A 123 -8.33 2.13 15.20
C VAL A 123 -8.76 2.60 16.58
N SER A 124 -9.56 1.80 17.26
CA SER A 124 -9.98 2.08 18.63
C SER A 124 -9.91 0.81 19.48
N ALA A 125 -9.46 1.00 20.71
CA ALA A 125 -9.46 -0.03 21.74
C ALA A 125 -10.13 0.54 23.01
N THR A 126 -10.66 -0.36 23.83
CA THR A 126 -11.27 -0.05 25.13
C THR A 126 -10.60 -0.85 26.22
N ASP A 127 -10.50 -0.28 27.41
CA ASP A 127 -9.97 -0.95 28.59
C ASP A 127 -11.03 -0.83 29.71
N ALA A 128 -11.22 -1.91 30.48
CA ALA A 128 -12.27 -1.99 31.49
C ALA A 128 -11.81 -1.42 32.85
N ASP A 129 -10.50 -1.27 33.05
CA ASP A 129 -9.89 -0.72 34.27
C ASP A 129 -10.28 0.76 34.48
N ALA A 130 -9.72 1.41 35.50
CA ALA A 130 -9.96 2.82 35.81
C ALA A 130 -8.69 3.69 35.79
N GLY A 131 -8.88 4.98 35.52
CA GLY A 131 -7.81 5.98 35.62
C GLY A 131 -6.66 5.72 34.65
N THR A 132 -5.44 5.59 35.17
CA THR A 132 -4.24 5.34 34.35
C THR A 132 -4.23 3.94 33.75
N ASN A 133 -4.79 2.95 34.45
CA ASN A 133 -4.87 1.57 33.98
C ASN A 133 -5.84 1.44 32.80
N ALA A 134 -6.81 2.35 32.69
CA ALA A 134 -7.69 2.42 31.51
C ALA A 134 -7.14 3.28 30.35
N ARG A 135 -6.02 4.01 30.56
CA ARG A 135 -5.55 5.01 29.60
C ARG A 135 -4.73 4.34 28.51
N ILE A 136 -5.33 4.27 27.32
CA ILE A 136 -4.72 3.62 26.17
C ILE A 136 -3.81 4.59 25.40
N THR A 137 -2.68 4.06 24.96
CA THR A 137 -1.78 4.66 23.97
C THR A 137 -1.59 3.70 22.79
N TYR A 138 -1.56 4.25 21.58
CA TYR A 138 -1.42 3.47 20.34
C TYR A 138 0.00 3.56 19.78
N GLY A 139 0.45 2.49 19.15
CA GLY A 139 1.74 2.39 18.50
C GLY A 139 1.75 1.30 17.43
N PHE A 140 2.84 1.21 16.67
CA PHE A 140 3.08 -0.01 15.90
C PHE A 140 3.75 -1.04 16.79
N GLY A 141 3.25 -2.28 16.74
CA GLY A 141 3.93 -3.42 17.33
C GLY A 141 5.19 -3.77 16.54
N LYS A 142 5.61 -5.04 16.61
CA LYS A 142 6.77 -5.52 15.84
C LYS A 142 6.47 -5.54 14.34
N THR A 143 6.87 -4.48 13.63
CA THR A 143 6.67 -4.31 12.18
C THR A 143 7.98 -4.02 11.44
N SER A 144 7.91 -3.98 10.11
CA SER A 144 9.08 -3.70 9.24
C SER A 144 9.48 -2.22 9.26
N ALA A 145 10.76 -1.94 9.01
CA ALA A 145 11.24 -0.56 8.88
C ALA A 145 10.55 0.22 7.74
N LYS A 146 10.12 -0.48 6.67
CA LYS A 146 9.35 0.12 5.58
C LYS A 146 8.01 0.68 6.07
N VAL A 147 7.30 -0.07 6.93
CA VAL A 147 6.04 0.38 7.52
C VAL A 147 6.25 1.64 8.37
N LEU A 148 7.28 1.64 9.22
CA LEU A 148 7.61 2.79 10.09
C LEU A 148 8.03 4.05 9.31
N GLN A 149 8.47 3.91 8.06
CA GLN A 149 8.80 5.05 7.19
C GLN A 149 7.57 5.57 6.44
N LYS A 150 6.65 4.68 6.05
CA LYS A 150 5.48 5.02 5.24
C LYS A 150 4.29 5.46 6.08
N PHE A 151 4.16 5.00 7.33
CA PHE A 151 2.99 5.24 8.17
C PHE A 151 3.35 5.69 9.57
N VAL A 152 2.44 6.47 10.17
CA VAL A 152 2.50 6.88 11.57
C VAL A 152 1.13 6.65 12.21
N VAL A 153 1.10 6.27 13.49
CA VAL A 153 -0.13 6.21 14.28
C VAL A 153 -0.08 7.28 15.36
N ASP A 154 -1.17 8.02 15.49
CA ASP A 154 -1.34 8.97 16.59
C ASP A 154 -1.54 8.21 17.91
N ALA A 155 -0.68 8.49 18.88
CA ALA A 155 -0.63 7.73 20.13
C ALA A 155 -1.86 7.93 21.01
N GLU A 156 -2.62 9.02 20.86
CA GLU A 156 -3.80 9.29 21.69
C GLU A 156 -5.09 8.93 20.95
N SER A 157 -5.18 9.26 19.67
CA SER A 157 -6.41 9.11 18.90
C SER A 157 -6.55 7.78 18.18
N GLY A 158 -5.46 7.02 17.99
CA GLY A 158 -5.46 5.78 17.20
C GLY A 158 -5.55 5.99 15.68
N ILE A 159 -5.39 7.23 15.21
CA ILE A 159 -5.49 7.54 13.78
C ILE A 159 -4.17 7.17 13.09
N ILE A 160 -4.25 6.31 12.07
CA ILE A 160 -3.13 5.95 11.21
C ILE A 160 -3.10 6.90 10.02
N ARG A 161 -1.94 7.49 9.75
CA ARG A 161 -1.70 8.43 8.65
C ARG A 161 -0.56 7.97 7.76
N LEU A 162 -0.68 8.34 6.49
CA LEU A 162 0.41 8.21 5.53
C LEU A 162 1.48 9.28 5.82
N GLN A 163 2.75 8.90 5.86
CA GLN A 163 3.88 9.81 6.11
C GLN A 163 4.73 10.04 4.85
N GLN A 164 4.79 9.07 3.95
CA GLN A 164 5.53 9.17 2.68
C GLN A 164 4.67 8.66 1.53
N ALA A 165 4.95 9.12 0.32
CA ALA A 165 4.23 8.70 -0.88
C ALA A 165 4.28 7.17 -1.05
N LEU A 166 3.20 6.62 -1.59
CA LEU A 166 3.09 5.23 -1.95
C LEU A 166 3.48 5.04 -3.42
N ASP A 167 3.78 3.81 -3.77
CA ASP A 167 4.12 3.38 -5.13
C ASP A 167 3.61 1.94 -5.27
N PHE A 168 2.57 1.77 -6.07
CA PHE A 168 1.88 0.50 -6.30
C PHE A 168 2.80 -0.50 -7.02
N GLU A 169 3.63 -0.01 -7.93
CA GLU A 169 4.66 -0.78 -8.65
C GLU A 169 5.75 -1.28 -7.70
N GLU A 170 6.07 -0.55 -6.62
CA GLU A 170 6.99 -1.00 -5.56
C GLU A 170 6.32 -2.05 -4.65
N THR A 171 5.12 -1.77 -4.14
CA THR A 171 4.46 -2.62 -3.14
C THR A 171 2.94 -2.47 -3.22
N ARG A 172 2.22 -3.59 -3.42
CA ARG A 172 0.76 -3.59 -3.62
C ARG A 172 -0.08 -3.47 -2.35
N GLY A 173 0.55 -3.54 -1.18
CA GLY A 173 -0.15 -3.50 0.10
C GLY A 173 0.78 -3.69 1.29
N TYR A 174 0.28 -3.32 2.47
CA TYR A 174 0.98 -3.43 3.73
C TYR A 174 0.13 -4.16 4.75
N THR A 175 0.79 -4.94 5.59
CA THR A 175 0.22 -5.48 6.83
C THR A 175 0.78 -4.67 7.99
N LEU A 176 -0.08 -3.95 8.70
CA LEU A 176 0.29 -3.15 9.86
C LEU A 176 -0.15 -3.88 11.13
N LEU A 177 0.79 -4.19 12.02
CA LEU A 177 0.49 -4.68 13.36
C LEU A 177 0.43 -3.48 14.30
N VAL A 178 -0.77 -3.14 14.77
CA VAL A 178 -1.00 -2.03 15.70
C VAL A 178 -1.05 -2.56 17.12
N GLU A 179 -0.39 -1.88 18.04
CA GLU A 179 -0.38 -2.16 19.47
C GLU A 179 -1.18 -1.09 20.21
N ALA A 180 -2.09 -1.51 21.08
CA ALA A 180 -2.68 -0.67 22.11
C ALA A 180 -2.05 -1.06 23.45
N ARG A 181 -1.62 -0.07 24.22
CA ARG A 181 -0.96 -0.25 25.51
C ARG A 181 -1.64 0.62 26.54
N ASP A 182 -2.04 0.04 27.66
CA ASP A 182 -2.59 0.79 28.79
C ASP A 182 -1.49 1.53 29.60
N GLY A 183 -1.86 2.24 30.66
CA GLY A 183 -0.89 2.89 31.54
C GLY A 183 -0.14 1.95 32.48
N GLY A 184 -0.66 0.74 32.74
CA GLY A 184 -0.02 -0.28 33.58
C GLY A 184 0.98 -1.19 32.85
N GLY A 185 1.01 -1.13 31.52
CA GLY A 185 1.90 -1.86 30.64
C GLY A 185 1.30 -3.10 29.97
N LEU A 186 0.03 -3.45 30.17
CA LEU A 186 -0.64 -4.50 29.40
C LEU A 186 -0.91 -4.03 27.97
N VAL A 187 -0.92 -4.99 27.05
CA VAL A 187 -0.96 -4.73 25.61
C VAL A 187 -1.95 -5.61 24.90
N ALA A 188 -2.43 -5.09 23.77
CA ALA A 188 -3.21 -5.81 22.79
C ALA A 188 -2.74 -5.47 21.39
N HIS A 189 -3.08 -6.34 20.43
CA HIS A 189 -2.69 -6.17 19.04
C HIS A 189 -3.89 -6.35 18.11
N CYS A 190 -3.91 -5.61 17.00
CA CYS A 190 -4.78 -5.88 15.86
C CYS A 190 -4.00 -5.78 14.55
N GLU A 191 -4.51 -6.43 13.51
CA GLU A 191 -3.91 -6.41 12.17
C GLU A 191 -4.68 -5.48 11.24
N VAL A 192 -3.98 -4.65 10.47
CA VAL A 192 -4.55 -3.82 9.41
C VAL A 192 -3.98 -4.28 8.07
N GLU A 193 -4.84 -4.84 7.23
CA GLU A 193 -4.54 -5.18 5.84
C GLU A 193 -4.86 -3.95 4.97
N LEU A 194 -3.82 -3.25 4.55
CA LEU A 194 -3.90 -2.09 3.65
C LEU A 194 -3.59 -2.52 2.22
N GLY A 195 -4.58 -2.46 1.34
CA GLY A 195 -4.38 -2.60 -0.11
C GLY A 195 -4.07 -1.26 -0.76
N ILE A 196 -3.11 -1.22 -1.69
CA ILE A 196 -2.85 -0.02 -2.50
C ILE A 196 -3.66 -0.13 -3.79
N LEU A 197 -4.32 0.96 -4.17
CA LEU A 197 -5.01 1.07 -5.46
C LEU A 197 -4.09 1.77 -6.45
N ASP A 198 -3.86 1.10 -7.57
CA ASP A 198 -3.15 1.56 -8.76
C ASP A 198 -3.81 2.82 -9.35
N VAL A 199 -2.99 3.78 -9.70
CA VAL A 199 -3.31 5.02 -10.40
C VAL A 199 -2.47 5.09 -11.65
N ASN A 200 -3.06 5.50 -12.77
CA ASN A 200 -2.36 5.67 -14.05
C ASN A 200 -1.27 6.75 -13.96
N ASP A 201 -0.09 6.36 -13.51
CA ASP A 201 1.02 7.23 -13.14
C ASP A 201 2.31 6.93 -13.92
N ASN A 202 2.36 5.81 -14.65
CA ASN A 202 3.40 5.51 -15.60
C ASN A 202 2.96 5.85 -17.03
N VAL A 203 3.93 6.04 -17.92
CA VAL A 203 3.68 6.31 -19.34
C VAL A 203 4.13 5.07 -20.13
N PRO A 204 3.39 4.63 -21.16
CA PRO A 204 3.81 3.51 -21.98
C PRO A 204 5.22 3.70 -22.56
N GLU A 205 6.14 2.80 -22.22
CA GLU A 205 7.50 2.79 -22.73
C GLU A 205 7.57 2.03 -24.06
N VAL A 206 8.12 2.68 -25.08
CA VAL A 206 8.30 2.11 -26.42
C VAL A 206 9.77 1.82 -26.66
N ILE A 207 10.12 0.54 -26.74
CA ILE A 207 11.50 0.05 -26.82
C ILE A 207 11.74 -0.59 -28.18
N LEU A 208 12.68 -0.04 -28.95
CA LEU A 208 13.15 -0.63 -30.20
C LEU A 208 14.09 -1.78 -29.88
N THR A 209 13.64 -3.02 -30.08
CA THR A 209 14.45 -4.22 -29.79
C THR A 209 15.38 -4.60 -30.93
N SER A 210 14.95 -4.38 -32.17
CA SER A 210 15.79 -4.48 -33.36
C SER A 210 15.28 -3.55 -34.46
N VAL A 211 16.20 -3.01 -35.25
CA VAL A 211 15.92 -2.22 -36.45
C VAL A 211 16.86 -2.71 -37.54
N SER A 212 16.31 -3.25 -38.63
CA SER A 212 17.05 -3.63 -39.83
C SER A 212 17.09 -2.43 -40.78
N SER A 213 17.82 -1.39 -40.39
CA SER A 213 18.14 -0.25 -41.25
C SER A 213 19.65 -0.25 -41.51
N PRO A 214 20.10 -0.01 -42.74
CA PRO A 214 19.30 0.42 -43.89
C PRO A 214 18.60 -0.75 -44.62
N VAL A 215 17.56 -0.46 -45.41
CA VAL A 215 16.71 -1.42 -46.13
C VAL A 215 16.87 -1.21 -47.64
N PRO A 216 17.18 -2.25 -48.45
CA PRO A 216 17.21 -2.15 -49.90
C PRO A 216 15.85 -1.75 -50.48
N GLU A 217 15.82 -0.93 -51.54
CA GLU A 217 14.54 -0.53 -52.14
C GLU A 217 13.79 -1.67 -52.85
N ASP A 218 14.54 -2.65 -53.35
CA ASP A 218 14.03 -3.89 -53.94
C ASP A 218 13.49 -4.90 -52.91
N ALA A 219 13.50 -4.55 -51.61
CA ALA A 219 12.99 -5.39 -50.55
C ALA A 219 11.49 -5.71 -50.77
N PRO A 220 11.08 -6.99 -50.71
CA PRO A 220 9.70 -7.36 -50.96
C PRO A 220 8.76 -6.82 -49.87
N VAL A 221 7.52 -6.52 -50.26
CA VAL A 221 6.43 -6.21 -49.31
C VAL A 221 6.29 -7.36 -48.30
N GLY A 222 6.17 -7.00 -47.02
CA GLY A 222 6.17 -7.92 -45.89
C GLY A 222 7.53 -8.08 -45.20
N THR A 223 8.60 -7.50 -45.75
CA THR A 223 9.92 -7.46 -45.08
C THR A 223 9.80 -6.83 -43.70
N VAL A 224 10.36 -7.49 -42.68
CA VAL A 224 10.39 -6.98 -41.30
C VAL A 224 11.48 -5.92 -41.19
N VAL A 225 11.10 -4.72 -40.75
CA VAL A 225 12.01 -3.57 -40.64
C VAL A 225 12.41 -3.29 -39.19
N ALA A 226 11.51 -3.50 -38.23
CA ALA A 226 11.82 -3.35 -36.81
C ALA A 226 10.94 -4.23 -35.93
N LEU A 227 11.50 -4.68 -34.81
CA LEU A 227 10.74 -5.29 -33.72
C LEU A 227 10.66 -4.29 -32.57
N VAL A 228 9.44 -3.96 -32.17
CA VAL A 228 9.15 -2.98 -31.11
C VAL A 228 8.48 -3.68 -29.94
N LYS A 229 9.00 -3.45 -28.74
CA LYS A 229 8.37 -3.86 -27.48
C LYS A 229 7.73 -2.65 -26.84
N VAL A 230 6.48 -2.77 -26.45
CA VAL A 230 5.76 -1.73 -25.70
C VAL A 230 5.42 -2.28 -24.33
N ARG A 231 5.73 -1.51 -23.29
CA ARG A 231 5.47 -1.91 -21.91
C ARG A 231 4.98 -0.70 -21.11
N ASP A 232 3.91 -0.91 -20.36
CA ASP A 232 3.54 -0.03 -19.27
C ASP A 232 3.87 -0.71 -17.93
N ARG A 233 4.15 0.08 -16.91
CA ARG A 233 4.43 -0.43 -15.55
C ARG A 233 3.15 -0.57 -14.72
N ASP A 234 2.13 0.20 -15.05
CA ASP A 234 0.83 0.14 -14.38
C ASP A 234 0.17 -1.22 -14.61
N SER A 235 -0.82 -1.55 -13.77
CA SER A 235 -1.58 -2.79 -13.86
C SER A 235 -3.00 -2.57 -14.42
N GLY A 236 -3.67 -3.66 -14.77
CA GLY A 236 -5.04 -3.61 -15.28
C GLY A 236 -5.19 -2.79 -16.56
N GLU A 237 -6.21 -1.92 -16.61
CA GLU A 237 -6.49 -1.05 -17.77
C GLU A 237 -5.45 0.07 -17.93
N ASN A 238 -4.89 0.57 -16.81
CA ASN A 238 -3.80 1.55 -16.81
C ASN A 238 -2.57 0.99 -17.53
N GLY A 239 -2.30 -0.31 -17.39
CA GLY A 239 -1.20 -0.97 -18.08
C GLY A 239 -1.49 -1.42 -19.53
N GLN A 240 -2.73 -1.30 -20.01
CA GLN A 240 -3.13 -1.83 -21.31
C GLN A 240 -2.88 -0.82 -22.44
N VAL A 241 -1.92 -1.13 -23.30
CA VAL A 241 -1.46 -0.17 -24.32
C VAL A 241 -2.00 -0.48 -25.72
N ARG A 242 -2.44 0.58 -26.41
CA ARG A 242 -2.76 0.59 -27.85
C ARG A 242 -1.69 1.37 -28.60
N CYS A 243 -1.29 0.88 -29.76
CA CYS A 243 -0.22 1.50 -30.55
C CYS A 243 -0.77 1.97 -31.90
N GLU A 244 -0.36 3.16 -32.30
CA GLU A 244 -0.71 3.79 -33.57
C GLU A 244 0.55 4.32 -34.23
N LEU A 245 0.72 4.05 -35.52
CA LEU A 245 1.84 4.56 -36.30
C LEU A 245 1.41 5.86 -36.99
N SER A 246 2.13 6.95 -36.74
CA SER A 246 1.91 8.20 -37.44
C SER A 246 2.86 8.28 -38.63
N GLY A 247 2.30 8.40 -39.85
CA GLY A 247 3.06 8.48 -41.11
C GLY A 247 2.95 7.23 -42.00
N GLU A 248 1.78 6.59 -42.09
CA GLU A 248 1.60 5.35 -42.88
C GLU A 248 1.66 5.58 -44.40
N ALA A 249 2.87 5.48 -44.93
CA ALA A 249 3.30 4.87 -46.19
C ALA A 249 4.83 5.08 -46.26
N PRO A 250 5.65 4.07 -46.57
CA PRO A 250 5.31 2.71 -47.04
C PRO A 250 5.30 1.64 -45.93
N LEU A 251 5.42 2.01 -44.65
CA LEU A 251 5.56 1.07 -43.52
C LEU A 251 4.25 0.91 -42.72
N SER A 252 4.00 -0.28 -42.16
CA SER A 252 2.82 -0.57 -41.32
C SER A 252 3.16 -1.39 -40.09
N LEU A 253 2.31 -1.28 -39.06
CA LEU A 253 2.46 -2.01 -37.81
C LEU A 253 1.60 -3.28 -37.82
N VAL A 254 2.23 -4.45 -37.66
CA VAL A 254 1.55 -5.73 -37.51
C VAL A 254 1.66 -6.20 -36.06
N ALA A 255 0.54 -6.59 -35.47
CA ALA A 255 0.52 -7.14 -34.12
C ALA A 255 1.20 -8.51 -34.07
N SER A 256 2.12 -8.71 -33.12
CA SER A 256 2.66 -10.03 -32.81
C SER A 256 1.73 -10.76 -31.82
N SER A 257 1.76 -12.09 -31.81
CA SER A 257 0.87 -13.00 -31.07
C SER A 257 0.92 -12.91 -29.54
N GLY A 258 1.58 -11.90 -28.95
CA GLY A 258 1.70 -11.67 -27.51
C GLY A 258 1.31 -10.26 -27.02
N GLY A 259 0.69 -9.43 -27.87
CA GLY A 259 0.16 -8.10 -27.49
C GLY A 259 1.21 -7.00 -27.26
N SER A 260 2.26 -7.29 -26.48
CA SER A 260 3.34 -6.37 -26.08
C SER A 260 4.40 -6.15 -27.16
N TYR A 261 4.48 -7.06 -28.14
CA TYR A 261 5.40 -6.95 -29.27
C TYR A 261 4.63 -6.52 -30.52
N LYS A 262 5.21 -5.56 -31.23
CA LYS A 262 4.73 -5.05 -32.52
C LYS A 262 5.84 -5.22 -33.55
N VAL A 263 5.47 -5.63 -34.75
CA VAL A 263 6.40 -5.82 -35.86
C VAL A 263 6.13 -4.71 -36.87
N LEU A 264 7.14 -3.92 -37.18
CA LEU A 264 7.09 -2.96 -38.28
C LEU A 264 7.48 -3.69 -39.56
N VAL A 265 6.59 -3.69 -40.55
CA VAL A 265 6.82 -4.34 -41.84
C VAL A 265 6.68 -3.35 -42.99
N LEU A 266 7.30 -3.69 -44.11
CA LEU A 266 7.11 -2.98 -45.35
C LEU A 266 5.71 -3.29 -45.93
N ALA A 267 4.87 -2.29 -46.11
CA ALA A 267 3.50 -2.41 -46.63
C ALA A 267 3.38 -2.07 -48.12
N LYS A 268 4.32 -1.30 -48.66
CA LYS A 268 4.45 -0.93 -50.08
C LYS A 268 5.91 -1.02 -50.51
N ALA A 269 6.17 -1.19 -51.80
CA ALA A 269 7.52 -1.12 -52.33
C ALA A 269 8.18 0.22 -51.95
N LEU A 270 9.49 0.18 -51.74
CA LEU A 270 10.31 1.37 -51.55
C LEU A 270 10.77 1.87 -52.92
N ASP A 271 11.02 3.16 -53.00
CA ASP A 271 11.60 3.84 -54.15
C ASP A 271 12.52 4.92 -53.55
N ARG A 272 13.82 4.74 -53.70
CA ARG A 272 14.83 5.60 -53.10
C ARG A 272 14.92 6.92 -53.87
N GLU A 273 14.71 6.92 -55.18
CA GLU A 273 14.65 8.11 -56.03
C GLU A 273 13.48 9.02 -55.61
N GLU A 274 12.38 8.44 -55.11
CA GLU A 274 11.29 9.17 -54.45
C GLU A 274 11.68 9.63 -53.04
N ALA A 275 12.20 8.73 -52.20
CA ALA A 275 12.56 9.03 -50.82
C ALA A 275 13.72 8.17 -50.26
N ALA A 276 14.89 8.78 -50.08
CA ALA A 276 16.07 8.13 -49.50
C ALA A 276 15.90 7.68 -48.02
N PHE A 277 14.90 8.19 -47.29
CA PHE A 277 14.59 7.74 -45.93
C PHE A 277 13.14 8.02 -45.54
N HIS A 278 12.63 7.24 -44.59
CA HIS A 278 11.33 7.44 -43.96
C HIS A 278 11.49 7.66 -42.46
N GLU A 279 10.84 8.70 -41.93
CA GLU A 279 10.72 8.94 -40.49
C GLU A 279 9.30 8.69 -40.02
N LEU A 280 9.18 7.85 -39.01
CA LEU A 280 7.92 7.44 -38.43
C LEU A 280 7.89 7.77 -36.94
N VAL A 281 6.68 8.04 -36.43
CA VAL A 281 6.46 8.19 -34.99
C VAL A 281 5.48 7.12 -34.54
N LEU A 282 5.95 6.16 -33.76
CA LEU A 282 5.10 5.21 -33.08
C LEU A 282 4.56 5.84 -31.80
N LYS A 283 3.24 5.92 -31.67
CA LYS A 283 2.54 6.40 -30.48
C LYS A 283 1.96 5.21 -29.73
N ALA A 284 2.18 5.15 -28.43
CA ALA A 284 1.67 4.12 -27.54
C ALA A 284 0.84 4.78 -26.45
N ARG A 285 -0.47 4.52 -26.42
CA ARG A 285 -1.44 5.14 -25.51
C ARG A 285 -2.03 4.08 -24.59
N ASP A 286 -2.00 4.30 -23.29
CA ASP A 286 -2.64 3.41 -22.31
C ASP A 286 -4.17 3.58 -22.29
N GLY A 287 -4.82 2.69 -21.53
CA GLY A 287 -6.26 2.65 -21.32
C GLY A 287 -6.75 3.39 -20.08
N GLY A 288 -5.87 3.98 -19.27
CA GLY A 288 -6.27 4.61 -18.02
C GLY A 288 -6.98 5.96 -18.21
N GLU A 289 -7.49 6.51 -17.11
CA GLU A 289 -8.17 7.81 -17.08
C GLU A 289 -7.51 8.75 -16.03
N PRO A 290 -6.85 9.85 -16.45
CA PRO A 290 -6.60 10.28 -17.83
C PRO A 290 -5.57 9.36 -18.51
N ALA A 291 -5.73 9.13 -19.81
CA ALA A 291 -4.80 8.30 -20.55
C ALA A 291 -3.48 9.02 -20.80
N ARG A 292 -2.38 8.28 -20.77
CA ARG A 292 -1.03 8.79 -21.06
C ARG A 292 -0.53 8.21 -22.38
N THR A 293 0.53 8.81 -22.93
CA THR A 293 1.03 8.44 -24.26
C THR A 293 2.54 8.56 -24.34
N GLY A 294 3.21 7.45 -24.64
CA GLY A 294 4.61 7.41 -25.01
C GLY A 294 4.80 7.47 -26.52
N THR A 295 5.95 7.96 -26.97
CA THR A 295 6.29 8.02 -28.40
C THR A 295 7.72 7.59 -28.67
N ALA A 296 7.96 6.95 -29.81
CA ALA A 296 9.31 6.66 -30.31
C ALA A 296 9.42 7.04 -31.79
N ARG A 297 10.58 7.60 -32.16
CA ARG A 297 10.91 7.93 -33.55
C ARG A 297 11.70 6.79 -34.18
N ILE A 298 11.32 6.39 -35.38
CA ILE A 298 11.98 5.35 -36.15
C ILE A 298 12.39 5.96 -37.48
N ARG A 299 13.70 5.92 -37.78
CA ARG A 299 14.24 6.35 -39.06
C ARG A 299 14.72 5.13 -39.83
N VAL A 300 14.16 4.93 -41.02
CA VAL A 300 14.49 3.85 -41.94
C VAL A 300 15.21 4.46 -43.12
N VAL A 301 16.46 4.09 -43.33
CA VAL A 301 17.26 4.54 -44.48
C VAL A 301 17.08 3.54 -45.61
N VAL A 302 16.82 4.03 -46.82
CA VAL A 302 16.67 3.21 -48.02
C VAL A 302 18.03 3.11 -48.74
N VAL A 303 18.42 1.90 -49.15
CA VAL A 303 19.63 1.67 -49.96
C VAL A 303 19.24 1.48 -51.41
N ASP A 304 20.02 2.12 -52.28
CA ASP A 304 19.93 2.06 -53.73
C ASP A 304 20.11 0.64 -54.28
N ALA A 305 19.26 0.26 -55.21
CA ALA A 305 19.37 -0.89 -56.08
C ALA A 305 19.43 -0.40 -57.53
N ASN A 306 20.19 -1.10 -58.37
CA ASN A 306 20.31 -0.74 -59.78
C ASN A 306 19.06 -1.17 -60.56
N ASP A 307 17.99 -0.39 -60.48
CA ASP A 307 16.70 -0.66 -61.11
C ASP A 307 16.30 0.38 -62.15
N ASN A 308 17.07 1.46 -62.31
CA ASN A 308 16.97 2.37 -63.44
C ASN A 308 18.05 2.07 -64.47
N ALA A 309 17.78 2.45 -65.73
CA ALA A 309 18.73 2.30 -66.81
C ALA A 309 19.12 3.68 -67.34
N PRO A 310 20.35 3.88 -67.86
CA PRO A 310 20.76 5.17 -68.39
C PRO A 310 19.88 5.60 -69.56
N VAL A 311 19.28 6.79 -69.47
CA VAL A 311 18.40 7.34 -70.51
C VAL A 311 19.08 8.49 -71.24
N PHE A 312 19.15 8.40 -72.57
CA PHE A 312 19.62 9.51 -73.41
C PHE A 312 18.59 10.64 -73.50
N SER A 313 19.07 11.88 -73.47
CA SER A 313 18.23 13.07 -73.67
C SER A 313 18.91 14.04 -74.65
N PRO A 314 18.41 14.18 -75.90
CA PRO A 314 17.21 13.58 -76.51
C PRO A 314 17.35 12.09 -76.92
N ALA A 315 16.22 11.44 -77.22
CA ALA A 315 16.18 10.02 -77.62
C ALA A 315 16.75 9.76 -79.03
N GLU A 316 16.74 10.75 -79.90
CA GLU A 316 17.32 10.67 -81.23
C GLU A 316 18.22 11.88 -81.50
N TYR A 317 19.38 11.62 -82.11
CA TYR A 317 20.35 12.63 -82.50
C TYR A 317 20.49 12.64 -84.01
N THR A 318 20.05 13.73 -84.65
CA THR A 318 20.29 13.96 -86.08
C THR A 318 21.37 15.00 -86.25
N VAL A 319 22.45 14.64 -86.93
CA VAL A 319 23.60 15.51 -87.17
C VAL A 319 23.74 15.73 -88.68
N ARG A 320 23.84 16.99 -89.11
CA ARG A 320 24.15 17.33 -90.50
C ARG A 320 25.61 17.72 -90.59
N VAL A 321 26.36 17.00 -91.42
CA VAL A 321 27.82 17.13 -91.51
C VAL A 321 28.19 17.70 -92.90
N PRO A 322 28.87 18.87 -92.96
CA PRO A 322 29.44 19.38 -94.21
C PRO A 322 30.50 18.44 -94.81
N GLU A 323 30.60 18.40 -96.13
CA GLU A 323 31.52 17.50 -96.84
C GLU A 323 33.01 17.83 -96.62
N ASP A 324 33.32 19.03 -96.14
CA ASP A 324 34.68 19.56 -95.91
C ASP A 324 35.10 19.53 -94.44
N VAL A 325 34.39 18.79 -93.58
CA VAL A 325 34.73 18.69 -92.14
C VAL A 325 36.13 18.10 -91.94
N PRO A 326 37.02 18.77 -91.18
CA PRO A 326 38.35 18.27 -90.85
C PRO A 326 38.32 16.98 -90.01
N VAL A 327 39.31 16.11 -90.24
CA VAL A 327 39.52 14.89 -89.45
C VAL A 327 39.76 15.24 -87.97
N GLY A 328 39.05 14.54 -87.08
CA GLY A 328 39.13 14.75 -85.62
C GLY A 328 38.11 15.75 -85.06
N SER A 329 37.23 16.31 -85.89
CA SER A 329 36.16 17.20 -85.42
C SER A 329 35.09 16.44 -84.64
N THR A 330 34.65 16.99 -83.50
CA THR A 330 33.50 16.48 -82.75
C THR A 330 32.21 16.79 -83.51
N LEU A 331 31.52 15.75 -83.96
CA LEU A 331 30.26 15.89 -84.72
C LEU A 331 29.04 16.02 -83.81
N VAL A 332 29.04 15.30 -82.70
CA VAL A 332 27.95 15.28 -81.73
C VAL A 332 28.48 14.96 -80.35
N THR A 333 27.85 15.53 -79.34
CA THR A 333 28.01 15.13 -77.94
C THR A 333 26.67 14.60 -77.48
N VAL A 334 26.66 13.35 -77.02
CA VAL A 334 25.46 12.72 -76.47
C VAL A 334 25.59 12.68 -74.96
N THR A 335 24.45 12.79 -74.28
CA THR A 335 24.37 12.71 -72.81
C THR A 335 23.26 11.75 -72.42
N ALA A 336 23.58 10.81 -71.53
CA ALA A 336 22.63 9.98 -70.83
C ALA A 336 22.75 10.22 -69.32
N THR A 337 21.62 10.08 -68.63
CA THR A 337 21.51 10.23 -67.18
C THR A 337 20.89 8.97 -66.61
N ASP A 338 21.40 8.54 -65.47
CA ASP A 338 20.89 7.43 -64.69
C ASP A 338 20.62 7.97 -63.27
N PRO A 339 19.40 7.83 -62.72
CA PRO A 339 19.03 8.39 -61.43
C PRO A 339 19.60 7.62 -60.23
N ASP A 340 20.17 6.42 -60.43
CA ASP A 340 20.68 5.57 -59.36
C ASP A 340 21.92 6.18 -58.66
N GLU A 341 22.26 5.68 -57.46
CA GLU A 341 23.33 6.24 -56.65
C GLU A 341 24.72 5.70 -57.03
N ALA A 342 25.72 6.57 -56.90
CA ALA A 342 27.13 6.22 -56.98
C ALA A 342 27.51 5.46 -58.26
N LEU A 343 27.89 4.18 -58.13
CA LEU A 343 28.36 3.36 -59.26
C LEU A 343 27.23 2.93 -60.19
N TYR A 344 25.99 2.89 -59.71
CA TYR A 344 24.84 2.50 -60.51
C TYR A 344 24.40 3.67 -61.42
N GLY A 345 24.53 4.91 -60.95
CA GLY A 345 24.32 6.10 -61.77
C GLY A 345 25.47 6.48 -62.75
N ASP A 346 26.60 5.76 -62.74
CA ASP A 346 27.80 6.15 -63.52
C ASP A 346 27.74 5.67 -64.98
N VAL A 347 27.48 6.60 -65.89
CA VAL A 347 27.26 6.29 -67.32
C VAL A 347 28.58 6.20 -68.09
N LYS A 348 28.81 5.06 -68.75
CA LYS A 348 29.96 4.84 -69.65
C LYS A 348 29.51 4.69 -71.10
N TYR A 349 30.08 5.52 -71.97
CA TYR A 349 29.83 5.53 -73.42
C TYR A 349 30.86 4.66 -74.15
N SER A 350 30.42 3.89 -75.16
CA SER A 350 31.26 3.00 -75.97
C SER A 350 31.02 3.11 -77.47
#